data_AF-A0A7X5LR60-F1
#
_entry.id   AF-A0A7X5LR60-F1
#
_cell.length_a   1.000
_cell.length_b   1.000
_cell.length_c   1.000
_cell.angle_alpha   90.00
_cell.angle_beta   90.00
_cell.angle_gamma   90.00
#
_symmetry.space_group_name_H-M   'P 1'
#
loop_
_entity.id
_entity.type
_entity.pdbx_description
1 polymer ?
#
loop_
_entity_poly.entity_id
_entity_poly.type
_entity_poly.pdbx_seq_one_letter_code
_entity_poly.pdbx_strand_id
1 'polypeptide(L)'
;MEDKKEYIDLYDGIQPPHLSFYSQAIRFNLESAIYSVESVTNILGEADTEEKLSVATDAILDAVQNMLVHTANLAKYFWETNKGQHKIHRKRAQNLRKVFDVSNNSVLKNKDLRNHLEHLDENIDKYLWSKPIVGRIFPAYVGPEMVRDNVPYHFFRAFFTDSGTFESLGLRFEMQPIVDELYSLYRRSFGETKT
;
A
#
# COMPACT_ATOMS: atom_id res chain seq x y z
N MET A 1 -0.81 -34.33 -14.53
CA MET A 1 -0.45 -32.90 -14.74
C MET A 1 -1.56 -32.18 -15.52
N GLU A 2 -2.24 -32.86 -16.46
CA GLU A 2 -3.54 -32.46 -17.06
C GLU A 2 -4.60 -32.09 -16.00
N ASP A 3 -4.81 -32.95 -15.00
CA ASP A 3 -5.80 -32.77 -13.91
C ASP A 3 -5.73 -31.40 -13.25
N LYS A 4 -4.51 -30.91 -12.97
CA LYS A 4 -4.32 -29.65 -12.22
C LYS A 4 -4.84 -28.45 -13.01
N LYS A 5 -4.68 -28.47 -14.34
CA LYS A 5 -5.18 -27.40 -15.21
C LYS A 5 -6.71 -27.40 -15.23
N GLU A 6 -7.32 -28.58 -15.37
CA GLU A 6 -8.78 -28.73 -15.36
C GLU A 6 -9.40 -28.23 -14.06
N TYR A 7 -8.83 -28.57 -12.90
CA TYR A 7 -9.31 -28.05 -11.61
C TYR A 7 -9.11 -26.54 -11.46
N ILE A 8 -8.00 -25.99 -11.95
CA ILE A 8 -7.77 -24.53 -11.94
C ILE A 8 -8.80 -23.82 -12.82
N ASP A 9 -9.15 -24.41 -13.96
CA ASP A 9 -10.16 -23.85 -14.87
C ASP A 9 -11.57 -23.99 -14.30
N LEU A 10 -11.92 -25.14 -13.73
CA LEU A 10 -13.23 -25.43 -13.14
C LEU A 10 -13.56 -24.51 -11.96
N TYR A 11 -12.57 -24.21 -11.12
CA TYR A 11 -12.77 -23.42 -9.90
C TYR A 11 -12.24 -21.98 -9.99
N ASP A 12 -11.95 -21.49 -11.20
CA ASP A 12 -11.39 -20.15 -11.41
C ASP A 12 -10.19 -19.84 -10.48
N GLY A 13 -9.31 -20.83 -10.31
CA GLY A 13 -8.10 -20.75 -9.50
C GLY A 13 -8.29 -20.83 -7.98
N ILE A 14 -9.52 -20.94 -7.47
CA ILE A 14 -9.81 -21.08 -6.03
C ILE A 14 -10.90 -22.13 -5.81
N GLN A 15 -10.54 -23.27 -5.22
CA GLN A 15 -11.55 -24.23 -4.78
C GLN A 15 -12.46 -23.59 -3.72
N PRO A 16 -13.78 -23.82 -3.73
CA PRO A 16 -14.71 -23.13 -2.85
C PRO A 16 -14.34 -23.16 -1.35
N PRO A 17 -13.90 -24.30 -0.77
CA PRO A 17 -13.49 -24.33 0.63
C PRO A 17 -12.26 -23.45 0.92
N HIS A 18 -11.39 -23.26 -0.08
CA HIS A 18 -10.16 -22.49 0.06
C HIS A 18 -10.38 -20.97 0.08
N LEU A 19 -11.56 -20.49 -0.33
CA LEU A 19 -11.90 -19.06 -0.30
C LEU A 19 -11.77 -18.46 1.11
N SER A 20 -12.03 -19.26 2.15
CA SER A 20 -11.87 -18.85 3.55
C SER A 20 -10.45 -18.42 3.89
N PHE A 21 -9.42 -19.15 3.42
CA PHE A 21 -8.01 -18.78 3.64
C PHE A 21 -7.65 -17.47 2.96
N TYR A 22 -8.11 -17.26 1.73
CA TYR A 22 -7.90 -16.00 1.02
C TYR A 22 -8.63 -14.84 1.72
N SER A 23 -9.86 -15.07 2.17
CA SER A 23 -10.65 -14.06 2.87
C SER A 23 -10.00 -13.65 4.19
N GLN A 24 -9.48 -14.62 4.96
CA GLN A 24 -8.75 -14.34 6.19
C GLN A 24 -7.46 -13.53 5.93
N ALA A 25 -6.70 -13.90 4.90
CA ALA A 25 -5.46 -13.19 4.56
C ALA A 25 -5.71 -11.77 4.03
N ILE A 26 -6.77 -11.59 3.24
CA ILE A 26 -7.24 -10.27 2.79
C ILE A 26 -7.68 -9.43 3.99
N ARG A 27 -8.52 -9.99 4.87
CA ARG A 27 -9.00 -9.31 6.07
C ARG A 27 -7.84 -8.83 6.94
N PHE A 28 -6.87 -9.71 7.21
CA PHE A 28 -5.67 -9.37 7.98
C PHE A 28 -4.94 -8.16 7.40
N ASN A 29 -4.62 -8.16 6.11
CA ASN A 29 -3.90 -7.03 5.52
C ASN A 29 -4.76 -5.75 5.50
N LEU A 30 -6.08 -5.88 5.32
CA LEU A 30 -6.99 -4.75 5.32
C LEU A 30 -7.12 -4.10 6.70
N GLU A 31 -7.34 -4.90 7.75
CA GLU A 31 -7.43 -4.42 9.13
C GLU A 31 -6.10 -3.83 9.61
N SER A 32 -4.96 -4.46 9.28
CA SER A 32 -3.64 -3.91 9.64
C SER A 32 -3.34 -2.59 8.93
N ALA A 33 -3.78 -2.43 7.66
CA ALA A 33 -3.65 -1.15 6.97
C ALA A 33 -4.52 -0.08 7.63
N ILE A 34 -5.79 -0.38 7.93
CA ILE A 34 -6.72 0.55 8.59
C ILE A 34 -6.22 0.95 9.98
N TYR A 35 -5.75 0.00 10.79
CA TYR A 35 -5.16 0.28 12.09
C TYR A 35 -3.97 1.24 11.99
N SER A 36 -3.16 1.12 10.93
CA SER A 36 -2.04 2.04 10.69
C SER A 36 -2.53 3.44 10.31
N VAL A 37 -3.63 3.57 9.56
CA VAL A 37 -4.28 4.87 9.30
C VAL A 37 -4.75 5.53 10.60
N GLU A 38 -5.42 4.77 11.45
CA GLU A 38 -5.90 5.25 12.75
C GLU A 38 -4.72 5.70 13.64
N SER A 39 -3.62 4.94 13.61
CA SER A 39 -2.39 5.29 14.32
C SER A 39 -1.80 6.63 13.83
N VAL A 40 -1.69 6.83 12.51
CA VAL A 40 -1.25 8.13 11.95
C VAL A 40 -2.16 9.27 12.40
N THR A 41 -3.48 9.06 12.34
CA THR A 41 -4.48 10.07 12.71
C THR A 41 -4.36 10.47 14.18
N ASN A 42 -4.23 9.48 15.07
CA ASN A 42 -4.09 9.71 16.51
C ASN A 42 -2.79 10.44 16.84
N ILE A 43 -1.67 9.98 16.28
CA ILE A 43 -0.35 10.60 16.52
C ILE A 43 -0.34 12.06 16.03
N LEU A 44 -0.88 12.32 14.84
CA LEU A 44 -0.99 13.69 14.31
C LEU A 44 -1.91 14.56 15.17
N GLY A 45 -3.00 14.00 15.71
CA GLY A 45 -3.91 14.70 16.61
C GLY A 45 -3.27 15.09 17.95
N GLU A 46 -2.31 14.30 18.45
CA GLU A 46 -1.57 14.57 19.68
C GLU A 46 -0.36 15.50 19.47
N ALA A 47 0.22 15.50 18.26
CA ALA A 47 1.38 16.29 17.85
C ALA A 47 0.99 17.72 17.41
N ASP A 48 0.38 18.48 18.34
CA ASP A 48 -0.11 19.85 18.12
C ASP A 48 0.97 20.94 18.06
N THR A 49 2.23 20.60 18.36
CA THR A 49 3.39 21.49 18.26
C THR A 49 4.47 20.91 17.35
N GLU A 50 5.30 21.80 16.78
CA GLU A 50 6.45 21.40 15.95
C GLU A 50 7.42 20.47 16.70
N GLU A 51 7.64 20.72 18.00
CA GLU A 51 8.49 19.86 18.84
C GLU A 51 7.91 18.45 18.97
N LYS A 52 6.61 18.33 19.26
CA LYS A 52 5.95 17.01 19.34
C LYS A 52 5.95 16.30 17.99
N LEU A 53 5.74 17.03 16.89
CA LEU A 53 5.78 16.47 15.55
C LEU A 53 7.18 15.95 15.19
N SER A 54 8.23 16.67 15.58
CA SER A 54 9.61 16.23 15.40
C SER A 54 9.89 14.94 16.18
N VAL A 55 9.38 14.80 17.42
CA VAL A 55 9.53 13.58 18.22
C VAL A 55 8.73 12.42 17.63
N ALA A 56 7.55 12.71 17.07
CA ALA A 56 6.65 11.71 16.49
C ALA A 56 6.98 11.31 15.04
N THR A 57 7.94 11.99 14.39
CA THR A 57 8.25 11.84 12.96
C THR A 57 8.44 10.39 12.53
N ASP A 58 9.27 9.63 13.24
CA ASP A 58 9.52 8.23 12.90
C ASP A 58 8.27 7.35 13.09
N ALA A 59 7.53 7.56 14.18
CA ALA A 59 6.30 6.80 14.45
C ALA A 59 5.22 7.04 13.38
N ILE A 60 5.08 8.29 12.90
CA ILE A 60 4.18 8.64 11.80
C ILE A 60 4.62 7.95 10.52
N LEU A 61 5.90 8.09 10.16
CA LEU A 61 6.42 7.51 8.92
C LEU A 61 6.33 5.98 8.95
N ASP A 62 6.57 5.34 10.09
CA ASP A 62 6.48 3.89 10.26
C ASP A 62 5.05 3.41 10.11
N ALA A 63 4.07 4.12 10.68
CA ALA A 63 2.67 3.82 10.49
C ALA A 63 2.23 4.02 9.02
N VAL A 64 2.65 5.11 8.36
CA VAL A 64 2.40 5.33 6.92
C VAL A 64 2.99 4.20 6.08
N GLN A 65 4.26 3.83 6.32
CA GLN A 65 4.91 2.78 5.56
C GLN A 65 4.27 1.41 5.82
N ASN A 66 3.87 1.10 7.06
CA ASN A 66 3.18 -0.13 7.39
C ASN A 66 1.81 -0.22 6.68
N MET A 67 1.07 0.89 6.64
CA MET A 67 -0.18 1.01 5.87
C MET A 67 0.04 0.68 4.40
N LEU A 68 1.07 1.27 3.78
CA LEU A 68 1.42 1.06 2.39
C LEU A 68 1.89 -0.38 2.10
N VAL A 69 2.64 -1.01 3.01
CA VAL A 69 3.09 -2.41 2.87
C VAL A 69 1.88 -3.36 2.86
N HIS A 70 0.94 -3.19 3.79
CA HIS A 70 -0.28 -3.99 3.80
C HIS A 70 -1.17 -3.72 2.58
N THR A 71 -1.22 -2.47 2.10
CA THR A 71 -1.88 -2.10 0.84
C THR A 71 -1.26 -2.83 -0.35
N ALA A 72 0.06 -2.87 -0.45
CA ALA A 72 0.77 -3.59 -1.51
C ALA A 72 0.54 -5.10 -1.43
N ASN A 73 0.45 -5.68 -0.22
CA ASN A 73 0.13 -7.09 -0.03
C ASN A 73 -1.32 -7.41 -0.45
N LEU A 74 -2.29 -6.54 -0.14
CA LEU A 74 -3.67 -6.66 -0.63
C LEU A 74 -3.72 -6.70 -2.16
N ALA A 75 -2.97 -5.81 -2.81
CA ALA A 75 -2.93 -5.73 -4.27
C ALA A 75 -2.54 -7.06 -4.94
N LYS A 76 -1.70 -7.90 -4.30
CA LYS A 76 -1.26 -9.20 -4.84
C LYS A 76 -2.37 -10.25 -4.90
N TYR A 77 -3.39 -10.11 -4.06
CA TYR A 77 -4.59 -10.96 -4.11
C TYR A 77 -5.47 -10.55 -5.27
N PHE A 78 -5.62 -9.24 -5.50
CA PHE A 78 -6.53 -8.68 -6.49
C PHE A 78 -5.89 -8.47 -7.86
N TRP A 79 -4.58 -8.51 -8.04
CA TRP A 79 -3.94 -8.44 -9.36
C TRP A 79 -2.78 -9.44 -9.46
N GLU A 80 -2.61 -10.03 -10.65
CA GLU A 80 -1.51 -10.97 -10.86
C GLU A 80 -0.15 -10.26 -10.80
N THR A 81 0.78 -10.82 -10.02
CA THR A 81 2.16 -10.33 -9.94
C THR A 81 3.10 -11.11 -10.84
N ASN A 82 2.84 -12.40 -11.06
CA ASN A 82 3.62 -13.28 -11.90
C ASN A 82 2.74 -14.30 -12.66
N LYS A 83 3.30 -14.89 -13.72
CA LYS A 83 2.64 -15.93 -14.52
C LYS A 83 2.79 -17.27 -13.79
N GLY A 84 1.82 -17.58 -12.92
CA GLY A 84 1.75 -18.89 -12.27
C GLY A 84 1.46 -20.02 -13.28
N GLN A 85 1.76 -21.26 -12.90
CA GLN A 85 1.39 -22.43 -13.70
C GLN A 85 -0.10 -22.40 -14.05
N HIS A 86 -0.43 -22.70 -15.31
CA HIS A 86 -1.80 -22.69 -15.83
C HIS A 86 -2.58 -21.39 -15.55
N LYS A 87 -1.90 -20.25 -15.40
CA LYS A 87 -2.51 -18.93 -15.12
C LYS A 87 -3.31 -18.89 -13.80
N ILE A 88 -2.99 -19.76 -12.83
CA ILE A 88 -3.70 -19.84 -11.54
C ILE A 88 -3.80 -18.49 -10.83
N HIS A 89 -2.72 -17.69 -10.82
CA HIS A 89 -2.71 -16.37 -10.17
C HIS A 89 -3.65 -15.37 -10.84
N ARG A 90 -3.75 -15.41 -12.17
CA ARG A 90 -4.69 -14.57 -12.93
C ARG A 90 -6.13 -14.91 -12.57
N LYS A 91 -6.46 -16.19 -12.61
CA LYS A 91 -7.80 -16.71 -12.34
C LYS A 91 -8.23 -16.42 -10.91
N ARG A 92 -7.37 -16.76 -9.94
CA ARG A 92 -7.53 -16.39 -8.53
C ARG A 92 -7.80 -14.89 -8.37
N ALA A 93 -6.97 -14.03 -8.95
CA ALA A 93 -7.12 -12.59 -8.82
C ALA A 93 -8.43 -12.07 -9.44
N GLN A 94 -8.82 -12.61 -10.59
CA GLN A 94 -10.11 -12.29 -11.22
C GLN A 94 -11.29 -12.75 -10.35
N ASN A 95 -11.21 -13.94 -9.76
CA ASN A 95 -12.22 -14.48 -8.87
C ASN A 95 -12.36 -13.61 -7.61
N LEU A 96 -11.24 -13.32 -6.92
CA LEU A 96 -11.25 -12.49 -5.70
C LEU A 96 -11.77 -11.08 -5.97
N ARG A 97 -11.42 -10.44 -7.10
CA ARG A 97 -12.01 -9.14 -7.43
C ARG A 97 -13.53 -9.19 -7.57
N LYS A 98 -14.09 -10.28 -8.10
CA LYS A 98 -15.55 -10.46 -8.18
C LYS A 98 -16.16 -10.67 -6.80
N VAL A 99 -15.56 -11.53 -5.97
CA VAL A 99 -16.05 -11.84 -4.62
C VAL A 99 -16.06 -10.61 -3.71
N PHE A 100 -15.02 -9.77 -3.81
CA PHE A 100 -14.82 -8.59 -2.96
C PHE A 100 -15.28 -7.27 -3.62
N ASP A 101 -15.92 -7.35 -4.80
CA ASP A 101 -16.37 -6.19 -5.58
C ASP A 101 -15.28 -5.11 -5.78
N VAL A 102 -14.07 -5.54 -6.15
CA VAL A 102 -12.93 -4.65 -6.38
C VAL A 102 -12.83 -4.30 -7.86
N SER A 103 -12.96 -3.01 -8.16
CA SER A 103 -12.82 -2.48 -9.52
C SER A 103 -11.42 -2.73 -10.10
N ASN A 104 -11.34 -3.01 -11.40
CA ASN A 104 -10.05 -3.13 -12.09
C ASN A 104 -9.29 -1.79 -12.19
N ASN A 105 -9.96 -0.67 -11.92
CA ASN A 105 -9.39 0.69 -11.87
C ASN A 105 -9.19 1.18 -10.43
N SER A 106 -9.30 0.30 -9.43
CA SER A 106 -9.03 0.64 -8.04
C SER A 106 -7.61 1.18 -7.86
N VAL A 107 -7.46 2.18 -6.99
CA VAL A 107 -6.17 2.81 -6.65
C VAL A 107 -5.19 1.82 -6.02
N LEU A 108 -5.69 0.73 -5.41
CA LEU A 108 -4.87 -0.34 -4.84
C LEU A 108 -4.04 -1.09 -5.90
N LYS A 109 -4.35 -0.94 -7.20
CA LYS A 109 -3.61 -1.56 -8.30
C LYS A 109 -2.22 -0.96 -8.52
N ASN A 110 -1.91 0.18 -7.90
CA ASN A 110 -0.70 0.95 -8.17
C ASN A 110 0.56 0.06 -8.12
N LYS A 111 1.18 -0.15 -9.30
CA LYS A 111 2.36 -0.99 -9.45
C LYS A 111 3.61 -0.33 -8.88
N ASP A 112 3.70 0.98 -9.00
CA ASP A 112 4.85 1.74 -8.53
C ASP A 112 4.90 1.67 -7.00
N LEU A 113 3.76 1.77 -6.33
CA LEU A 113 3.66 1.56 -4.89
C LEU A 113 4.18 0.18 -4.47
N ARG A 114 3.67 -0.88 -5.11
CA ARG A 114 4.07 -2.25 -4.78
C ARG A 114 5.57 -2.46 -5.03
N ASN A 115 6.05 -2.10 -6.21
CA ASN A 115 7.46 -2.27 -6.58
C ASN A 115 8.38 -1.44 -5.69
N HIS A 116 7.94 -0.24 -5.27
CA HIS A 116 8.71 0.64 -4.39
C HIS A 116 9.00 -0.04 -3.05
N LEU A 117 7.97 -0.64 -2.44
CA LEU A 117 8.06 -1.25 -1.12
C LEU A 117 8.70 -2.65 -1.13
N GLU A 118 8.47 -3.45 -2.19
CA GLU A 118 9.03 -4.80 -2.30
C GLU A 118 10.54 -4.79 -2.55
N HIS A 119 11.04 -3.80 -3.27
CA HIS A 119 12.43 -3.71 -3.72
C HIS A 119 13.09 -2.44 -3.19
N LEU A 120 12.78 -2.04 -1.96
CA LEU A 120 13.28 -0.80 -1.37
C LEU A 120 14.82 -0.76 -1.38
N ASP A 121 15.48 -1.88 -1.11
CA ASP A 121 16.93 -2.06 -1.21
C ASP A 121 17.45 -1.72 -2.61
N GLU A 122 16.89 -2.32 -3.66
CA GLU A 122 17.29 -2.02 -5.04
C GLU A 122 16.92 -0.60 -5.47
N ASN A 123 15.82 -0.05 -4.94
CA ASN A 123 15.38 1.30 -5.27
C ASN A 123 16.29 2.35 -4.64
N ILE A 124 16.83 2.08 -3.44
CA ILE A 124 17.89 2.88 -2.84
C ILE A 124 19.12 2.87 -3.75
N ASP A 125 19.58 1.69 -4.18
CA ASP A 125 20.74 1.60 -5.09
C ASP A 125 20.48 2.39 -6.38
N LYS A 126 19.37 2.13 -7.07
CA LYS A 126 19.02 2.85 -8.30
C LYS A 126 19.00 4.37 -8.08
N TYR A 127 18.45 4.82 -6.95
CA TYR A 127 18.39 6.24 -6.62
C TYR A 127 19.79 6.84 -6.45
N LEU A 128 20.62 6.23 -5.60
CA LEU A 128 21.97 6.68 -5.28
C LEU A 128 22.90 6.65 -6.49
N TRP A 129 22.74 5.67 -7.39
CA TRP A 129 23.57 5.49 -8.57
C TRP A 129 23.05 6.22 -9.82
N SER A 130 21.82 6.75 -9.80
CA SER A 130 21.22 7.41 -10.98
C SER A 130 21.93 8.69 -11.39
N LYS A 131 22.31 9.53 -10.42
CA LYS A 131 22.99 10.83 -10.58
C LYS A 131 23.72 11.19 -9.29
N PRO A 132 24.77 12.03 -9.33
CA PRO A 132 25.35 12.61 -8.12
C PRO A 132 24.27 13.32 -7.29
N ILE A 133 24.19 12.99 -6.00
CA ILE A 133 23.26 13.63 -5.08
C ILE A 133 23.89 14.95 -4.60
N VAL A 134 23.17 16.05 -4.82
CA VAL A 134 23.56 17.40 -4.42
C VAL A 134 22.34 18.13 -3.85
N GLY A 135 22.55 19.05 -2.91
CA GLY A 135 21.45 19.78 -2.28
C GLY A 135 21.12 19.24 -0.89
N ARG A 136 19.85 19.29 -0.49
CA ARG A 136 19.41 18.99 0.88
C ARG A 136 18.88 17.55 0.97
N ILE A 137 19.39 16.80 1.92
CA ILE A 137 19.05 15.38 2.12
C ILE A 137 18.28 15.25 3.44
N PHE A 138 17.10 14.64 3.35
CA PHE A 138 16.20 14.38 4.48
C PHE A 138 16.00 12.88 4.62
N PRO A 139 16.63 12.24 5.64
CA PRO A 139 16.39 10.83 5.95
C PRO A 139 14.93 10.56 6.32
N ALA A 140 14.35 11.47 7.10
CA ALA A 140 12.96 11.42 7.57
C ALA A 140 12.41 12.85 7.64
N TYR A 141 11.16 13.03 7.21
CA TYR A 141 10.47 14.31 7.31
C TYR A 141 8.97 14.14 7.52
N VAL A 142 8.39 14.87 8.47
CA VAL A 142 6.95 15.06 8.59
C VAL A 142 6.67 16.54 8.81
N GLY A 143 5.80 17.12 8.00
CA GLY A 143 5.49 18.55 8.06
C GLY A 143 4.78 19.05 6.82
N PRO A 144 4.63 20.38 6.65
CA PRO A 144 4.02 20.96 5.46
C PRO A 144 4.89 20.76 4.21
N GLU A 145 4.34 20.99 3.01
CA GLU A 145 5.14 21.03 1.80
C GLU A 145 6.28 22.04 1.91
N MET A 146 7.48 21.61 1.51
CA MET A 146 8.63 22.49 1.44
C MET A 146 8.62 23.26 0.13
N VAL A 147 8.94 24.56 0.20
CA VAL A 147 9.17 25.37 -1.00
C VAL A 147 10.36 24.78 -1.76
N ARG A 148 10.08 24.20 -2.94
CA ARG A 148 11.10 23.67 -3.84
C ARG A 148 11.79 24.84 -4.54
N ASP A 149 12.85 25.35 -3.93
CA ASP A 149 13.73 26.37 -4.50
C ASP A 149 14.68 25.76 -5.57
N ASN A 150 15.71 26.51 -5.99
CA ASN A 150 16.70 26.04 -6.96
C ASN A 150 17.64 24.94 -6.40
N VAL A 151 17.55 24.59 -5.12
CA VAL A 151 18.34 23.53 -4.49
C VAL A 151 17.49 22.25 -4.42
N PRO A 152 17.95 21.13 -5.01
CA PRO A 152 17.21 19.87 -4.93
C PRO A 152 17.02 19.38 -3.49
N TYR A 153 15.83 18.83 -3.23
CA TYR A 153 15.47 18.15 -2.00
C TYR A 153 15.40 16.65 -2.25
N HIS A 154 16.04 15.87 -1.38
CA HIS A 154 16.10 14.42 -1.45
C HIS A 154 15.47 13.81 -0.20
N PHE A 155 14.23 13.30 -0.33
CA PHE A 155 13.51 12.63 0.76
C PHE A 155 13.65 11.12 0.64
N PHE A 156 14.23 10.50 1.67
CA PHE A 156 14.19 9.04 1.79
C PHE A 156 12.81 8.58 2.21
N ARG A 157 12.24 9.24 3.22
CA ARG A 157 10.84 9.08 3.66
C ARG A 157 10.32 10.45 4.10
N ALA A 158 9.21 10.87 3.52
CA ALA A 158 8.55 12.10 3.90
C ALA A 158 7.03 11.93 3.90
N PHE A 159 6.35 12.54 4.86
CA PHE A 159 4.90 12.68 4.86
C PHE A 159 4.52 14.15 4.99
N PHE A 160 3.88 14.66 3.94
CA PHE A 160 3.44 16.05 3.87
C PHE A 160 2.02 16.16 4.44
N THR A 161 1.88 16.85 5.58
CA THR A 161 0.65 16.86 6.38
C THR A 161 -0.46 17.71 5.78
N ASP A 162 -0.12 18.71 4.98
CA ASP A 162 -1.04 19.61 4.29
C ASP A 162 -1.67 18.96 3.05
N SER A 163 -0.88 18.22 2.28
CA SER A 163 -1.32 17.52 1.07
C SER A 163 -1.73 16.07 1.32
N GLY A 164 -1.40 15.50 2.48
CA GLY A 164 -1.59 14.08 2.76
C GLY A 164 -0.83 13.20 1.78
N THR A 165 0.40 13.60 1.42
CA THR A 165 1.24 12.90 0.43
C THR A 165 2.43 12.24 1.10
N PHE A 166 2.66 10.96 0.82
CA PHE A 166 3.91 10.29 1.15
C PHE A 166 4.89 10.38 -0.03
N GLU A 167 6.13 10.77 0.24
CA GLU A 167 7.23 10.77 -0.73
C GLU A 167 8.38 9.89 -0.25
N SER A 168 8.93 9.08 -1.15
CA SER A 168 10.12 8.28 -0.88
C SER A 168 10.91 8.07 -2.16
N LEU A 169 12.19 8.46 -2.14
CA LEU A 169 13.11 8.37 -3.28
C LEU A 169 12.54 9.03 -4.57
N GLY A 170 11.80 10.13 -4.39
CA GLY A 170 11.16 10.90 -5.47
C GLY A 170 9.84 10.33 -6.00
N LEU A 171 9.40 9.16 -5.52
CA LEU A 171 8.05 8.66 -5.79
C LEU A 171 7.06 9.23 -4.79
N ARG A 172 5.92 9.73 -5.28
CA ARG A 172 4.89 10.38 -4.48
C ARG A 172 3.58 9.62 -4.55
N PHE A 173 2.92 9.47 -3.41
CA PHE A 173 1.64 8.78 -3.27
C PHE A 173 0.67 9.66 -2.48
N GLU A 174 -0.46 10.00 -3.09
CA GLU A 174 -1.59 10.61 -2.38
C GLU A 174 -2.24 9.56 -1.49
N MET A 175 -2.30 9.82 -0.19
CA MET A 175 -2.73 8.81 0.77
C MET A 175 -4.25 8.68 0.83
N GLN A 176 -4.99 9.81 0.74
CA GLN A 176 -6.45 9.82 0.95
C GLN A 176 -7.21 8.86 0.02
N PRO A 177 -6.95 8.81 -1.31
CA PRO A 177 -7.67 7.87 -2.18
C PRO A 177 -7.44 6.40 -1.79
N ILE A 178 -6.25 6.06 -1.31
CA ILE A 178 -5.91 4.72 -0.84
C ILE A 178 -6.72 4.41 0.43
N VAL A 179 -6.71 5.33 1.40
CA VAL A 179 -7.47 5.21 2.66
C VAL A 179 -8.96 5.01 2.39
N ASP A 180 -9.55 5.83 1.52
CA ASP A 180 -10.97 5.75 1.17
C ASP A 180 -11.33 4.38 0.59
N GLU A 181 -10.51 3.85 -0.30
CA GLU A 181 -10.74 2.54 -0.91
C GLU A 181 -10.52 1.39 0.09
N LEU A 182 -9.58 1.49 1.05
CA LEU A 182 -9.43 0.51 2.13
C LEU A 182 -10.71 0.45 2.99
N TYR A 183 -11.21 1.59 3.46
CA TYR A 183 -12.45 1.64 4.25
C TYR A 183 -13.69 1.22 3.42
N SER A 184 -13.74 1.57 2.14
CA SER A 184 -14.81 1.12 1.25
C SER A 184 -14.80 -0.40 1.08
N LEU A 185 -13.63 -0.99 0.83
CA LEU A 185 -13.45 -2.44 0.74
C LEU A 185 -13.85 -3.13 2.05
N TYR A 186 -13.43 -2.60 3.19
CA TYR A 186 -13.76 -3.18 4.50
C TYR A 186 -15.27 -3.21 4.72
N ARG A 187 -15.96 -2.08 4.51
CA ARG A 187 -17.42 -1.99 4.68
C ARG A 187 -18.18 -2.94 3.76
N ARG A 188 -17.77 -3.05 2.49
CA ARG A 188 -18.42 -3.95 1.52
C ARG A 188 -18.22 -5.44 1.85
N SER A 189 -17.10 -5.79 2.46
CA SER A 189 -16.66 -7.20 2.58
C SER A 189 -16.82 -7.79 3.99
N PHE A 190 -16.66 -6.95 5.01
CA PHE A 190 -16.58 -7.37 6.41
C PHE A 190 -17.36 -6.46 7.37
N GLY A 191 -17.96 -5.38 6.87
CA GLY A 191 -18.86 -4.56 7.66
C GLY A 191 -20.03 -5.41 8.16
N GLU A 192 -20.45 -5.21 9.41
CA GLU A 192 -21.66 -5.83 9.90
C GLU A 192 -22.83 -5.37 9.05
N THR A 193 -23.45 -6.29 8.30
CA THR A 193 -24.81 -6.08 7.82
C THR A 193 -25.65 -5.88 9.06
N LYS A 194 -26.11 -4.65 9.32
CA LYS A 194 -27.23 -4.42 10.23
C LYS A 194 -28.44 -5.14 9.62
N THR A 195 -28.62 -6.41 9.99
CA THR A 195 -29.90 -7.13 9.87
C THR A 195 -30.95 -6.46 10.73
#